data_AF-A0A177P0D8-F1
#
_entry.id   AF-A0A177P0D8-F1
#
_cell.length_a   1.000
_cell.length_b   1.000
_cell.length_c   1.000
_cell.angle_alpha   90.00
_cell.angle_beta   90.00
_cell.angle_gamma   90.00
#
_symmetry.space_group_name_H-M   'P 1'
#
loop_
_entity.id
_entity.type
_entity.pdbx_description
1 polymer ?
#
loop_
_entity_poly.entity_id
_entity_poly.type
_entity_poly.pdbx_seq_one_letter_code
_entity_poly.pdbx_strand_id
1 'polypeptide(L)'
;MLAHRRNFLEIAAWGAVHFSTLAVAVSAERLTVKSAHAAEAHAAHAATAPGATMEFRFPLDAGRPRVASGGWAKEVSVREFPIAHSMAGVHAFLDAGGSRELHWHATAAEWALVLGGRCQTVVIDPSGASEINNFEPGDLWYFAKGHGHAIQTIGDAPCNILLVFDDGRFTPDASAFSLTDWIDLTPKDLLAQEFGVPKDIFDAFPKGETFIQAGPILRPEDALEAPWPKESTHRFRLTRETKAARDFDGGSLRLATAKEFPASTTMSGGIMTLEPGAMRKLHWNVNADEWHYYLRGKGQVAIFGSGGRGKVAEFRPGDVAYIPQGFGHAIRNIGDEPLEIVQTWNSGAFEEIDLDQFARAAPRHLVANNFSGVPGATIDAMRRPRS
;
A
#
# COMPACT_ATOMS: atom_id res chain seq x y z
N MET A 1 39.98 -43.27 -0.19
CA MET A 1 40.81 -44.35 0.38
C MET A 1 40.42 -44.43 1.87
N LEU A 2 39.80 -45.50 2.37
CA LEU A 2 40.38 -46.82 2.68
C LEU A 2 41.64 -46.69 3.57
N ALA A 3 41.79 -47.38 4.71
CA ALA A 3 40.88 -48.24 5.48
C ALA A 3 41.49 -48.60 6.85
N HIS A 4 40.77 -49.41 7.63
CA HIS A 4 41.18 -50.21 8.80
C HIS A 4 41.18 -49.55 10.19
N ARG A 5 40.82 -50.24 11.30
CA ARG A 5 39.93 -51.38 11.68
C ARG A 5 40.48 -52.00 12.98
N ARG A 6 39.59 -52.69 13.73
CA ARG A 6 39.83 -53.55 14.93
C ARG A 6 40.01 -52.78 16.25
N ASN A 7 39.64 -53.26 17.44
CA ASN A 7 38.77 -54.36 17.98
C ASN A 7 38.55 -54.01 19.49
N PHE A 8 37.69 -54.57 20.35
CA PHE A 8 36.66 -55.65 20.41
C PHE A 8 35.78 -55.31 21.67
N LEU A 9 34.72 -55.99 22.14
CA LEU A 9 33.99 -57.24 21.79
C LEU A 9 32.48 -57.04 22.14
N GLU A 10 31.80 -58.04 22.73
CA GLU A 10 30.39 -58.04 23.19
C GLU A 10 30.29 -58.40 24.68
N ILE A 11 29.10 -58.22 25.29
CA ILE A 11 28.36 -59.26 26.04
C ILE A 11 26.92 -58.78 26.25
N ALA A 12 25.95 -59.67 26.02
CA ALA A 12 24.55 -59.48 26.37
C ALA A 12 24.16 -60.45 27.50
N ALA A 13 23.22 -60.05 28.37
CA ALA A 13 22.59 -60.93 29.34
C ALA A 13 21.12 -60.56 29.55
N TRP A 14 20.24 -61.57 29.50
CA TRP A 14 18.82 -61.46 29.81
C TRP A 14 18.58 -61.57 31.32
N GLY A 15 17.49 -60.96 31.80
CA GLY A 15 17.01 -61.13 33.17
C GLY A 15 15.61 -60.56 33.36
N ALA A 16 14.59 -61.39 33.17
CA ALA A 16 13.24 -61.12 33.66
C ALA A 16 13.06 -61.80 35.03
N VAL A 17 12.26 -61.23 35.94
CA VAL A 17 11.27 -61.94 36.81
C VAL A 17 10.67 -61.04 37.91
N HIS A 18 9.34 -61.05 37.94
CA HIS A 18 8.41 -60.84 39.07
C HIS A 18 7.84 -59.45 39.47
N PHE A 19 6.57 -59.55 39.84
CA PHE A 19 5.63 -58.52 40.29
C PHE A 19 5.75 -58.26 41.79
N SER A 20 5.43 -57.02 42.18
CA SER A 20 4.91 -56.69 43.52
C SER A 20 3.76 -55.71 43.38
N THR A 21 2.56 -56.11 43.78
CA THR A 21 1.39 -55.23 43.87
C THR A 21 1.50 -54.31 45.08
N LEU A 22 1.27 -53.01 44.91
CA LEU A 22 0.84 -52.14 46.01
C LEU A 22 -0.25 -51.19 45.53
N ALA A 23 -1.45 -51.34 46.12
CA ALA A 23 -2.56 -50.42 45.90
C ALA A 23 -2.51 -49.33 46.98
N VAL A 24 -2.62 -48.06 46.57
CA VAL A 24 -2.97 -46.94 47.43
C VAL A 24 -4.07 -46.16 46.73
N ALA A 25 -5.10 -45.76 47.48
CA ALA A 25 -6.35 -45.26 46.94
C ALA A 25 -6.65 -43.82 47.36
N VAL A 26 -7.46 -43.14 46.54
CA VAL A 26 -8.25 -41.93 46.84
C VAL A 26 -7.47 -40.66 47.19
N SER A 27 -7.55 -39.67 46.28
CA SER A 27 -8.38 -38.49 46.52
C SER A 27 -8.66 -37.74 45.21
N ALA A 28 -9.95 -37.50 44.94
CA ALA A 28 -10.41 -36.67 43.84
C ALA A 28 -10.90 -35.34 44.40
N GLU A 29 -10.06 -34.30 44.37
CA GLU A 29 -10.50 -32.95 44.72
C GLU A 29 -11.26 -32.30 43.56
N ARG A 30 -12.53 -31.97 43.81
CA ARG A 30 -13.32 -31.10 42.94
C ARG A 30 -12.81 -29.66 43.09
N LEU A 31 -12.02 -29.18 42.14
CA LEU A 31 -11.79 -27.75 41.98
C LEU A 31 -13.01 -27.10 41.31
N THR A 32 -13.82 -26.44 42.14
CA THR A 32 -14.94 -25.60 41.71
C THR A 32 -14.44 -24.31 41.07
N VAL A 33 -14.52 -24.23 39.73
CA VAL A 33 -14.29 -22.96 39.03
C VAL A 33 -15.45 -22.01 39.31
N LYS A 34 -15.21 -21.00 40.15
CA LYS A 34 -16.10 -19.84 40.27
C LYS A 34 -15.99 -19.01 38.99
N SER A 35 -17.13 -18.72 38.37
CA SER A 35 -17.22 -17.65 37.37
C SER A 35 -17.04 -16.29 38.03
N ALA A 36 -16.17 -15.47 37.46
CA ALA A 36 -16.03 -14.04 37.75
C ALA A 36 -15.75 -13.29 36.44
N HIS A 37 -16.12 -12.02 36.38
CA HIS A 37 -16.42 -11.32 35.13
C HIS A 37 -15.21 -10.99 34.24
N ALA A 38 -15.58 -10.74 32.98
CA ALA A 38 -14.76 -10.23 31.90
C ALA A 38 -13.76 -9.15 32.31
N ALA A 39 -12.51 -9.36 31.90
CA ALA A 39 -11.57 -8.31 31.55
C ALA A 39 -11.17 -8.56 30.08
N GLU A 40 -11.05 -7.50 29.29
CA GLU A 40 -10.66 -7.61 27.88
C GLU A 40 -9.22 -8.10 27.77
N ALA A 41 -9.06 -9.39 27.47
CA ALA A 41 -7.77 -9.94 27.09
C ALA A 41 -7.43 -9.49 25.66
N HIS A 42 -6.77 -8.35 25.53
CA HIS A 42 -5.94 -8.09 24.35
C HIS A 42 -4.99 -9.27 24.19
N ALA A 43 -5.17 -10.05 23.12
CA ALA A 43 -4.38 -11.24 22.85
C ALA A 43 -2.95 -10.84 22.43
N ALA A 44 -2.13 -10.51 23.41
CA ALA A 44 -0.70 -10.26 23.23
C ALA A 44 0.02 -11.56 22.90
N HIS A 45 0.17 -11.87 21.61
CA HIS A 45 1.09 -12.92 21.17
C HIS A 45 2.53 -12.45 21.31
N ALA A 46 3.10 -12.67 22.50
CA ALA A 46 4.52 -12.49 22.75
C ALA A 46 5.30 -13.78 22.42
N ALA A 47 5.81 -13.89 21.19
CA ALA A 47 7.02 -14.66 20.88
C ALA A 47 7.52 -14.47 19.43
N THR A 48 8.37 -13.46 19.19
CA THR A 48 9.51 -13.61 18.27
C THR A 48 10.71 -12.85 18.85
N ALA A 49 11.89 -13.44 18.77
CA ALA A 49 13.16 -12.84 19.18
C ALA A 49 14.25 -13.21 18.16
N PRO A 50 15.39 -12.50 18.17
CA PRO A 50 15.57 -11.12 17.74
C PRO A 50 15.92 -11.04 16.24
N GLY A 51 15.75 -9.87 15.60
CA GLY A 51 16.26 -9.65 14.24
C GLY A 51 15.72 -8.39 13.59
N ALA A 52 14.44 -8.40 13.22
CA ALA A 52 13.74 -7.22 12.72
C ALA A 52 12.33 -7.19 13.29
N THR A 53 11.99 -6.10 13.98
CA THR A 53 10.59 -5.72 14.16
C THR A 53 9.97 -5.56 12.78
N MET A 54 8.85 -6.22 12.51
CA MET A 54 8.04 -5.97 11.33
C MET A 54 7.36 -4.60 11.52
N GLU A 55 8.12 -3.52 11.33
CA GLU A 55 7.54 -2.19 11.29
C GLU A 55 6.86 -2.02 9.94
N PHE A 56 5.54 -1.84 10.00
CA PHE A 56 4.65 -1.82 8.84
C PHE A 56 3.71 -0.61 8.89
N ARG A 57 3.99 0.33 9.80
CA ARG A 57 3.35 1.65 9.90
C ARG A 57 4.41 2.75 9.79
N PHE A 58 4.11 3.79 9.01
CA PHE A 58 4.93 5.00 8.92
C PHE A 58 4.07 6.27 8.98
N PRO A 59 4.38 7.27 9.81
CA PRO A 59 3.55 8.47 9.95
C PRO A 59 3.93 9.54 8.91
N LEU A 60 3.58 9.32 7.63
CA LEU A 60 3.93 10.18 6.48
C LEU A 60 3.67 11.67 6.75
N ASP A 61 2.48 12.02 7.24
CA ASP A 61 2.10 13.43 7.44
C ASP A 61 2.80 14.10 8.63
N ALA A 62 3.36 13.32 9.56
CA ALA A 62 4.22 13.84 10.61
C ALA A 62 5.66 14.09 10.11
N GLY A 63 5.99 13.64 8.89
CA GLY A 63 7.26 13.89 8.22
C GLY A 63 7.48 15.37 7.90
N ARG A 64 8.76 15.77 7.82
CA ARG A 64 9.15 17.13 7.44
C ARG A 64 8.95 17.33 5.93
N PRO A 65 8.15 18.30 5.48
CA PRO A 65 7.96 18.55 4.04
C PRO A 65 9.22 19.14 3.37
N ARG A 66 9.42 18.79 2.10
CA ARG A 66 10.17 19.61 1.14
C ARG A 66 9.24 20.75 0.71
N VAL A 67 9.49 21.95 1.24
CA VAL A 67 8.73 23.17 0.90
C VAL A 67 9.41 23.85 -0.30
N ALA A 68 8.61 24.32 -1.25
CA ALA A 68 9.05 25.08 -2.41
C ALA A 68 8.11 26.30 -2.62
N SER A 69 8.27 27.04 -3.72
CA SER A 69 7.60 28.35 -3.86
C SER A 69 6.10 28.25 -4.13
N GLY A 70 5.61 27.15 -4.73
CA GLY A 70 4.19 26.93 -5.04
C GLY A 70 3.53 25.79 -4.27
N GLY A 71 4.10 25.37 -3.14
CA GLY A 71 3.55 24.27 -2.33
C GLY A 71 4.61 23.44 -1.61
N TRP A 72 4.25 22.20 -1.28
CA TRP A 72 5.12 21.25 -0.57
C TRP A 72 4.86 19.79 -0.92
N ALA A 73 5.85 18.95 -0.67
CA ALA A 73 5.73 17.48 -0.74
C ALA A 73 6.28 16.82 0.55
N LYS A 74 5.66 15.72 0.96
CA LYS A 74 6.19 14.80 1.98
C LYS A 74 6.29 13.42 1.36
N GLU A 75 7.36 12.68 1.66
CA GLU A 75 7.63 11.36 1.07
C GLU A 75 7.80 10.27 2.13
N VAL A 76 7.56 9.03 1.72
CA VAL A 76 7.99 7.81 2.41
C VAL A 76 8.55 6.83 1.39
N SER A 77 9.80 6.41 1.60
CA SER A 77 10.51 5.46 0.75
C SER A 77 11.07 4.31 1.58
N VAL A 78 11.70 3.34 0.91
CA VAL A 78 12.47 2.24 1.54
C VAL A 78 13.62 2.75 2.43
N ARG A 79 14.04 4.02 2.32
CA ARG A 79 15.09 4.63 3.17
C ARG A 79 14.61 4.80 4.61
N GLU A 80 13.39 5.31 4.80
CA GLU A 80 12.76 5.57 6.10
C GLU A 80 11.90 4.39 6.55
N PHE A 81 11.34 3.64 5.60
CA PHE A 81 10.36 2.59 5.82
C PHE A 81 10.74 1.30 5.07
N PRO A 82 11.78 0.55 5.51
CA PRO A 82 12.44 -0.48 4.69
C PRO A 82 11.59 -1.70 4.29
N ILE A 83 10.40 -1.87 4.88
CA ILE A 83 9.47 -2.91 4.45
C ILE A 83 8.85 -2.56 3.08
N ALA A 84 8.68 -1.26 2.79
CA ALA A 84 8.09 -0.72 1.57
C ALA A 84 9.11 -0.70 0.43
N HIS A 85 9.49 -1.89 -0.02
CA HIS A 85 10.59 -2.11 -0.95
C HIS A 85 10.16 -2.04 -2.42
N SER A 86 8.88 -2.23 -2.73
CA SER A 86 8.33 -2.20 -4.09
C SER A 86 7.39 -1.01 -4.36
N MET A 87 7.00 -0.24 -3.33
CA MET A 87 6.23 0.99 -3.50
C MET A 87 6.69 2.10 -2.57
N ALA A 88 6.68 3.34 -3.06
CA ALA A 88 6.91 4.56 -2.28
C ALA A 88 5.69 5.49 -2.38
N GLY A 89 5.51 6.39 -1.42
CA GLY A 89 4.38 7.32 -1.40
C GLY A 89 4.80 8.77 -1.24
N VAL A 90 4.08 9.68 -1.88
CA VAL A 90 4.26 11.14 -1.72
C VAL A 90 2.90 11.80 -1.51
N HIS A 91 2.78 12.58 -0.43
CA HIS A 91 1.65 13.49 -0.22
C HIS A 91 2.09 14.87 -0.69
N ALA A 92 1.48 15.35 -1.78
CA ALA A 92 1.78 16.62 -2.41
C ALA A 92 0.64 17.62 -2.20
N PHE A 93 1.01 18.87 -1.99
CA PHE A 93 0.09 20.00 -1.83
C PHE A 93 0.59 21.14 -2.70
N LEU A 94 -0.24 21.56 -3.65
CA LEU A 94 0.07 22.63 -4.59
C LEU A 94 -0.83 23.83 -4.26
N ASP A 95 -0.23 24.99 -4.04
CA ASP A 95 -0.97 26.22 -3.77
C ASP A 95 -1.79 26.67 -4.99
N ALA A 96 -2.67 27.66 -4.81
CA ALA A 96 -3.37 28.28 -5.94
C ALA A 96 -2.36 28.90 -6.92
N GLY A 97 -2.42 28.50 -8.19
CA GLY A 97 -1.40 28.85 -9.19
C GLY A 97 -0.08 28.07 -9.09
N GLY A 98 0.10 27.21 -8.08
CA GLY A 98 1.25 26.32 -7.96
C GLY A 98 1.26 25.19 -9.01
N SER A 99 2.44 24.79 -9.47
CA SER A 99 2.63 23.60 -10.31
C SER A 99 3.82 22.75 -9.88
N ARG A 100 3.71 21.44 -10.07
CA ARG A 100 4.85 20.53 -10.24
C ARG A 100 5.31 20.66 -11.70
N GLU A 101 6.60 20.94 -11.91
CA GLU A 101 7.18 21.17 -13.24
C GLU A 101 7.03 19.98 -14.23
N LEU A 102 7.42 20.22 -15.49
CA LEU A 102 7.58 19.15 -16.48
C LEU A 102 8.72 18.20 -16.11
N HIS A 103 8.39 16.94 -15.89
CA HIS A 103 9.34 15.92 -15.44
C HIS A 103 8.93 14.51 -15.91
N TRP A 104 9.80 13.54 -15.68
CA TRP A 104 9.47 12.11 -15.84
C TRP A 104 10.21 11.26 -14.81
N HIS A 105 9.82 9.99 -14.70
CA HIS A 105 10.38 9.02 -13.76
C HIS A 105 10.85 7.78 -14.55
N ALA A 106 12.13 7.42 -14.45
CA ALA A 106 12.69 6.35 -15.30
C ALA A 106 12.28 4.93 -14.87
N THR A 107 12.19 4.66 -13.56
CA THR A 107 11.95 3.31 -13.02
C THR A 107 10.56 3.11 -12.39
N ALA A 108 9.84 4.20 -12.11
CA ALA A 108 8.53 4.17 -11.45
C ALA A 108 7.41 4.63 -12.40
N ALA A 109 6.30 3.90 -12.40
CA ALA A 109 5.00 4.41 -12.79
C ALA A 109 4.45 5.23 -11.61
N GLU A 110 3.61 6.22 -11.91
CA GLU A 110 2.92 7.04 -10.92
C GLU A 110 1.43 6.72 -10.96
N TRP A 111 0.88 6.29 -9.83
CA TRP A 111 -0.56 6.22 -9.59
C TRP A 111 -0.93 7.30 -8.58
N ALA A 112 -2.08 7.96 -8.74
CA ALA A 112 -2.46 9.03 -7.84
C ALA A 112 -3.97 9.12 -7.61
N LEU A 113 -4.33 9.76 -6.49
CA LEU A 113 -5.69 10.17 -6.14
C LEU A 113 -5.69 11.65 -5.73
N VAL A 114 -6.59 12.44 -6.32
CA VAL A 114 -6.86 13.80 -5.84
C VAL A 114 -7.73 13.74 -4.59
N LEU A 115 -7.18 14.20 -3.46
CA LEU A 115 -7.86 14.24 -2.16
C LEU A 115 -8.69 15.52 -1.99
N GLY A 116 -8.26 16.64 -2.58
CA GLY A 116 -8.92 17.93 -2.44
C GLY A 116 -8.47 18.95 -3.48
N GLY A 117 -9.27 20.00 -3.70
CA GLY A 117 -9.01 21.01 -4.73
C GLY A 117 -9.19 20.47 -6.15
N ARG A 118 -8.54 21.11 -7.13
CA ARG A 118 -8.56 20.69 -8.54
C ARG A 118 -7.17 20.93 -9.16
N CYS A 119 -6.78 20.08 -10.09
CA CYS A 119 -5.58 20.26 -10.89
C CYS A 119 -5.78 19.87 -12.35
N GLN A 120 -4.95 20.44 -13.20
CA GLN A 120 -4.73 20.03 -14.58
C GLN A 120 -3.43 19.21 -14.63
N THR A 121 -3.41 18.16 -15.45
CA THR A 121 -2.15 17.53 -15.87
C THR A 121 -2.00 17.60 -17.37
N VAL A 122 -0.75 17.57 -17.82
CA VAL A 122 -0.38 17.21 -19.18
C VAL A 122 0.47 15.94 -19.10
N VAL A 123 0.30 15.03 -20.04
CA VAL A 123 1.13 13.82 -20.20
C VAL A 123 1.49 13.61 -21.68
N ILE A 124 2.69 13.12 -21.96
CA ILE A 124 3.18 12.74 -23.29
C ILE A 124 3.73 11.31 -23.28
N ASP A 125 3.41 10.53 -24.32
CA ASP A 125 3.81 9.13 -24.46
C ASP A 125 4.96 8.93 -25.48
N PRO A 126 5.54 7.72 -25.59
CA PRO A 126 6.61 7.42 -26.56
C PRO A 126 6.22 7.52 -28.04
N SER A 127 4.93 7.65 -28.39
CA SER A 127 4.48 7.93 -29.76
C SER A 127 4.49 9.44 -30.09
N GLY A 128 4.75 10.30 -29.10
CA GLY A 128 4.81 11.75 -29.23
C GLY A 128 3.44 12.43 -29.18
N ALA A 129 2.37 11.69 -28.92
CA ALA A 129 1.05 12.25 -28.67
C ALA A 129 0.89 12.61 -27.18
N SER A 130 -0.01 13.55 -26.88
CA SER A 130 -0.22 14.10 -25.55
C SER A 130 -1.69 14.18 -25.16
N GLU A 131 -1.95 14.14 -23.85
CA GLU A 131 -3.27 14.35 -23.25
C GLU A 131 -3.20 15.47 -22.22
N ILE A 132 -4.25 16.30 -22.14
CA ILE A 132 -4.48 17.26 -21.05
C ILE A 132 -5.80 16.94 -20.37
N ASN A 133 -5.76 16.65 -19.07
CA ASN A 133 -6.92 16.31 -18.27
C ASN A 133 -7.06 17.23 -17.05
N ASN A 134 -8.30 17.52 -16.67
CA ASN A 134 -8.65 18.21 -15.44
C ASN A 134 -9.23 17.22 -14.42
N PHE A 135 -8.86 17.36 -13.15
CA PHE A 135 -9.18 16.42 -12.08
C PHE A 135 -9.91 17.11 -10.92
N GLU A 136 -10.85 16.39 -10.33
CA GLU A 136 -11.61 16.77 -9.14
C GLU A 136 -11.36 15.77 -7.99
N PRO A 137 -11.75 16.07 -6.74
CA PRO A 137 -11.56 15.16 -5.62
C PRO A 137 -12.26 13.82 -5.85
N GLY A 138 -11.52 12.72 -5.70
CA GLY A 138 -11.99 11.38 -6.04
C GLY A 138 -11.71 10.93 -7.48
N ASP A 139 -11.00 11.73 -8.28
CA ASP A 139 -10.42 11.27 -9.55
C ASP A 139 -9.01 10.69 -9.32
N LEU A 140 -8.67 9.65 -10.09
CA LEU A 140 -7.34 9.03 -10.16
C LEU A 140 -6.62 9.45 -11.43
N TRP A 141 -5.28 9.39 -11.43
CA TRP A 141 -4.48 9.24 -12.66
C TRP A 141 -3.52 8.05 -12.60
N TYR A 142 -2.99 7.71 -13.76
CA TYR A 142 -1.85 6.82 -13.90
C TYR A 142 -0.93 7.26 -15.05
N PHE A 143 0.35 7.44 -14.76
CA PHE A 143 1.40 7.69 -15.74
C PHE A 143 2.38 6.52 -15.75
N ALA A 144 2.57 5.90 -16.91
CA ALA A 144 3.51 4.79 -17.06
C ALA A 144 4.97 5.28 -17.01
N LYS A 145 5.89 4.35 -16.69
CA LYS A 145 7.34 4.60 -16.60
C LYS A 145 7.83 5.39 -17.83
N GLY A 146 8.63 6.42 -17.58
CA GLY A 146 9.22 7.29 -18.61
C GLY A 146 8.26 8.23 -19.35
N HIS A 147 6.96 8.25 -19.05
CA HIS A 147 6.04 9.21 -19.67
C HIS A 147 6.27 10.61 -19.05
N GLY A 148 6.45 11.63 -19.87
CA GLY A 148 6.66 13.00 -19.41
C GLY A 148 5.35 13.63 -18.97
N HIS A 149 5.35 14.35 -17.84
CA HIS A 149 4.13 14.96 -17.30
C HIS A 149 4.40 16.20 -16.42
N ALA A 150 3.35 16.98 -16.16
CA ALA A 150 3.33 18.09 -15.20
C ALA A 150 1.94 18.21 -14.54
N ILE A 151 1.87 18.93 -13.42
CA ILE A 151 0.63 19.14 -12.65
C ILE A 151 0.51 20.62 -12.30
N GLN A 152 -0.65 21.25 -12.51
CA GLN A 152 -0.93 22.66 -12.22
C GLN A 152 -2.26 22.79 -11.47
N THR A 153 -2.29 23.51 -10.34
CA THR A 153 -3.54 23.78 -9.59
C THR A 153 -4.51 24.61 -10.44
N ILE A 154 -5.80 24.24 -10.42
CA ILE A 154 -6.89 24.99 -11.04
C ILE A 154 -7.70 25.71 -9.95
N GLY A 155 -7.90 27.01 -10.12
CA GLY A 155 -8.70 27.85 -9.23
C GLY A 155 -7.92 28.44 -8.06
N ASP A 156 -8.67 29.03 -7.13
CA ASP A 156 -8.20 29.77 -5.95
C ASP A 156 -7.98 28.88 -4.71
N ALA A 157 -8.42 27.62 -4.75
CA ALA A 157 -8.17 26.63 -3.72
C ALA A 157 -6.90 25.80 -4.05
N PRO A 158 -6.08 25.44 -3.04
CA PRO A 158 -4.95 24.54 -3.23
C PRO A 158 -5.40 23.12 -3.62
N CYS A 159 -4.58 22.41 -4.39
CA CYS A 159 -4.80 21.01 -4.72
C CYS A 159 -4.03 20.09 -3.76
N ASN A 160 -4.70 19.09 -3.21
CA ASN A 160 -4.11 18.06 -2.36
C ASN A 160 -4.17 16.71 -3.09
N ILE A 161 -3.01 16.08 -3.25
CA ILE A 161 -2.79 14.91 -4.09
C ILE A 161 -2.00 13.87 -3.30
N LEU A 162 -2.45 12.62 -3.37
CA LEU A 162 -1.68 11.47 -2.92
C LEU A 162 -1.12 10.72 -4.14
N LEU A 163 0.20 10.56 -4.19
CA LEU A 163 0.94 9.84 -5.22
C LEU A 163 1.51 8.54 -4.63
N VAL A 164 1.48 7.46 -5.40
CA VAL A 164 2.13 6.18 -5.08
C VAL A 164 2.91 5.71 -6.32
N PHE A 165 4.14 5.27 -6.10
CA PHE A 165 5.09 4.89 -7.14
C PHE A 165 5.43 3.40 -7.04
N ASP A 166 5.48 2.65 -8.14
CA ASP A 166 5.79 1.20 -8.16
C ASP A 166 7.31 0.87 -8.08
N ASP A 167 8.06 1.69 -7.34
CA ASP A 167 9.45 1.45 -6.95
C ASP A 167 9.68 2.00 -5.53
N GLY A 168 9.95 1.14 -4.55
CA GLY A 168 10.15 1.55 -3.15
C GLY A 168 11.37 2.44 -2.92
N ARG A 169 12.29 2.50 -3.89
CA ARG A 169 13.48 3.39 -3.84
C ARG A 169 13.18 4.80 -4.31
N PHE A 170 11.98 5.04 -4.84
CA PHE A 170 11.58 6.33 -5.37
C PHE A 170 11.64 7.42 -4.29
N THR A 171 12.30 8.51 -4.63
CA THR A 171 12.25 9.79 -3.90
C THR A 171 12.24 10.90 -4.95
N PRO A 172 11.36 11.91 -4.87
CA PRO A 172 11.35 13.05 -5.78
C PRO A 172 12.75 13.58 -6.12
N ASP A 173 13.57 13.84 -5.11
CA ASP A 173 14.94 14.41 -5.23
C ASP A 173 15.96 13.55 -6.01
N ALA A 174 15.70 12.26 -6.22
CA ALA A 174 16.68 11.32 -6.81
C ALA A 174 16.06 10.33 -7.82
N SER A 175 14.81 10.54 -8.22
CA SER A 175 14.07 9.64 -9.12
C SER A 175 13.25 10.38 -10.17
N ALA A 176 12.97 11.68 -9.95
CA ALA A 176 12.45 12.58 -10.97
C ALA A 176 13.58 13.18 -11.80
N PHE A 177 13.34 13.26 -13.10
CA PHE A 177 14.16 13.98 -14.06
C PHE A 177 13.43 15.29 -14.39
N SER A 178 13.93 16.40 -13.84
CA SER A 178 13.39 17.74 -14.05
C SER A 178 13.78 18.26 -15.44
N LEU A 179 12.82 18.88 -16.15
CA LEU A 179 13.11 19.60 -17.40
C LEU A 179 14.06 20.78 -17.16
N THR A 180 13.89 21.53 -16.07
CA THR A 180 14.70 22.73 -15.81
C THR A 180 16.14 22.38 -15.43
N ASP A 181 16.33 21.33 -14.64
CA ASP A 181 17.65 20.78 -14.31
C ASP A 181 18.36 20.19 -15.54
N TRP A 182 17.63 19.43 -16.38
CA TRP A 182 18.20 18.88 -17.61
C TRP A 182 18.62 19.98 -18.60
N ILE A 183 17.82 21.03 -18.75
CA ILE A 183 18.19 22.18 -19.60
C ILE A 183 19.45 22.88 -19.06
N ASP A 184 19.55 23.12 -17.74
CA ASP A 184 20.73 23.81 -17.19
C ASP A 184 22.03 23.00 -17.33
N LEU A 185 21.94 21.67 -17.18
CA LEU A 185 23.07 20.76 -17.34
C LEU A 185 23.44 20.47 -18.81
N THR A 186 22.64 20.92 -19.78
CA THR A 186 22.90 20.69 -21.22
C THR A 186 23.70 21.84 -21.85
N PRO A 187 24.78 21.55 -22.62
CA PRO A 187 25.50 22.55 -23.38
C PRO A 187 24.59 23.43 -24.27
N LYS A 188 24.72 24.75 -24.14
CA LYS A 188 23.81 25.73 -24.80
C LYS A 188 23.86 25.69 -26.33
N ASP A 189 24.95 25.21 -26.91
CA ASP A 189 25.08 24.97 -28.34
C ASP A 189 24.30 23.74 -28.81
N LEU A 190 24.18 22.69 -27.98
CA LEU A 190 23.27 21.56 -28.25
C LEU A 190 21.80 21.99 -28.13
N LEU A 191 21.45 22.77 -27.10
CA LEU A 191 20.10 23.34 -26.96
C LEU A 191 19.74 24.27 -28.13
N ALA A 192 20.67 25.12 -28.56
CA ALA A 192 20.50 25.97 -29.73
C ALA A 192 20.25 25.17 -31.02
N GLN A 193 20.95 24.05 -31.18
CA GLN A 193 20.76 23.13 -32.31
C GLN A 193 19.40 22.41 -32.26
N GLU A 194 18.98 21.93 -31.09
CA GLU A 194 17.70 21.24 -30.88
C GLU A 194 16.50 22.15 -31.17
N PHE A 195 16.48 23.33 -30.56
CA PHE A 195 15.35 24.26 -30.67
C PHE A 195 15.42 25.20 -31.89
N GLY A 196 16.54 25.25 -32.61
CA GLY A 196 16.74 26.12 -33.78
C GLY A 196 16.85 27.61 -33.44
N VAL A 197 17.44 27.94 -32.29
CA VAL A 197 17.45 29.29 -31.67
C VAL A 197 18.86 29.74 -31.27
N PRO A 198 19.12 31.05 -31.06
CA PRO A 198 20.39 31.54 -30.55
C PRO A 198 20.73 30.99 -29.15
N LYS A 199 21.99 30.58 -28.93
CA LYS A 199 22.41 29.91 -27.68
C LYS A 199 22.36 30.78 -26.42
N ASP A 200 22.39 32.09 -26.60
CA ASP A 200 22.38 33.10 -25.53
C ASP A 200 21.00 33.27 -24.88
N ILE A 201 19.91 32.79 -25.50
CA ILE A 201 18.60 32.78 -24.81
C ILE A 201 18.63 31.91 -23.54
N PHE A 202 19.45 30.86 -23.53
CA PHE A 202 19.63 29.94 -22.39
C PHE A 202 20.46 30.55 -21.25
N ASP A 203 20.93 31.79 -21.38
CA ASP A 203 21.46 32.58 -20.26
C ASP A 203 20.35 32.99 -19.28
N ALA A 204 19.11 33.16 -19.76
CA ALA A 204 17.95 33.57 -18.95
C ALA A 204 17.18 32.40 -18.29
N PHE A 205 17.56 31.16 -18.57
CA PHE A 205 16.87 29.97 -18.05
C PHE A 205 17.27 29.66 -16.59
N PRO A 206 16.42 28.96 -15.81
CA PRO A 206 16.71 28.53 -14.44
C PRO A 206 18.07 27.84 -14.28
N LYS A 207 18.57 27.81 -13.04
CA LYS A 207 19.85 27.20 -12.67
C LYS A 207 19.56 26.08 -11.66
N GLY A 208 19.36 24.87 -12.18
CA GLY A 208 18.83 23.70 -11.47
C GLY A 208 17.30 23.59 -11.42
N GLU A 209 16.83 22.51 -10.78
CA GLU A 209 15.41 22.12 -10.60
C GLU A 209 14.53 23.24 -9.97
N THR A 210 13.36 23.53 -10.56
CA THR A 210 12.33 24.41 -9.95
C THR A 210 11.38 23.68 -9.01
N PHE A 211 11.24 22.36 -9.18
CA PHE A 211 10.46 21.43 -8.37
C PHE A 211 8.96 21.69 -8.37
N ILE A 212 8.52 22.48 -7.39
CA ILE A 212 7.15 22.97 -7.23
C ILE A 212 7.22 24.50 -7.21
N GLN A 213 6.78 25.12 -8.29
CA GLN A 213 6.88 26.55 -8.51
C GLN A 213 5.55 27.28 -8.33
N ALA A 214 5.58 28.48 -7.78
CA ALA A 214 4.46 29.42 -7.87
C ALA A 214 4.32 29.95 -9.29
N GLY A 215 3.08 30.05 -9.77
CA GLY A 215 2.70 30.62 -11.05
C GLY A 215 1.41 31.45 -10.94
N PRO A 216 0.91 31.99 -12.06
CA PRO A 216 -0.40 32.62 -12.10
C PRO A 216 -1.52 31.59 -11.80
N ILE A 217 -2.61 32.05 -11.19
CA ILE A 217 -3.79 31.21 -10.97
C ILE A 217 -4.42 30.84 -12.31
N LEU A 218 -4.41 29.55 -12.65
CA LEU A 218 -5.16 29.00 -13.77
C LEU A 218 -6.65 29.00 -13.40
N ARG A 219 -7.45 29.89 -13.99
CA ARG A 219 -8.88 29.95 -13.73
C ARG A 219 -9.59 28.72 -14.33
N PRO A 220 -10.67 28.20 -13.72
CA PRO A 220 -11.39 27.05 -14.25
C PRO A 220 -11.87 27.20 -15.69
N GLU A 221 -12.24 28.41 -16.12
CA GLU A 221 -12.65 28.73 -17.50
C GLU A 221 -11.49 28.78 -18.51
N ASP A 222 -10.25 28.92 -18.05
CA ASP A 222 -9.03 28.89 -18.89
C ASP A 222 -8.40 27.48 -18.94
N ALA A 223 -8.86 26.56 -18.09
CA ALA A 223 -8.32 25.20 -18.00
C ALA A 223 -8.68 24.37 -19.23
N LEU A 224 -7.67 24.09 -20.06
CA LEU A 224 -7.79 23.25 -21.25
C LEU A 224 -8.27 21.82 -20.91
N GLU A 225 -9.06 21.20 -21.77
CA GLU A 225 -9.29 19.76 -21.76
C GLU A 225 -9.04 19.25 -23.19
N ALA A 226 -7.94 18.54 -23.38
CA ALA A 226 -7.48 18.04 -24.67
C ALA A 226 -7.35 16.51 -24.58
N PRO A 227 -8.47 15.77 -24.67
CA PRO A 227 -8.46 14.32 -24.60
C PRO A 227 -7.76 13.72 -25.82
N TRP A 228 -7.19 12.53 -25.64
CA TRP A 228 -6.47 11.82 -26.70
C TRP A 228 -7.39 11.48 -27.90
N PRO A 229 -6.91 11.52 -29.16
CA PRO A 229 -7.73 11.21 -30.35
C PRO A 229 -8.04 9.71 -30.55
N LYS A 230 -7.74 8.87 -29.56
CA LYS A 230 -7.92 7.41 -29.49
C LYS A 230 -8.16 7.05 -28.01
N GLU A 231 -8.51 5.81 -27.69
CA GLU A 231 -8.74 5.38 -26.30
C GLU A 231 -7.44 5.36 -25.44
N SER A 232 -7.03 6.53 -24.97
CA SER A 232 -6.36 6.73 -23.68
C SER A 232 -7.11 7.86 -22.95
N THR A 233 -7.08 7.84 -21.62
CA THR A 233 -7.74 8.90 -20.84
C THR A 233 -6.92 9.43 -19.66
N HIS A 234 -5.80 8.76 -19.30
CA HIS A 234 -4.92 8.95 -18.12
C HIS A 234 -5.55 9.31 -16.76
N ARG A 235 -6.89 9.35 -16.69
CA ARG A 235 -7.77 9.80 -15.63
C ARG A 235 -8.88 8.77 -15.45
N PHE A 236 -9.25 8.51 -14.21
CA PHE A 236 -10.39 7.66 -13.87
C PHE A 236 -11.23 8.27 -12.75
N ARG A 237 -12.53 8.47 -12.97
CA ARG A 237 -13.44 9.16 -12.04
C ARG A 237 -13.94 8.23 -10.93
N LEU A 238 -13.04 7.71 -10.10
CA LEU A 238 -13.25 6.60 -9.17
C LEU A 238 -14.53 6.70 -8.32
N THR A 239 -14.82 7.88 -7.77
CA THR A 239 -16.01 8.09 -6.92
C THR A 239 -17.33 8.17 -7.69
N ARG A 240 -17.28 8.45 -9.00
CA ARG A 240 -18.45 8.62 -9.89
C ARG A 240 -18.71 7.39 -10.76
N GLU A 241 -17.70 6.58 -11.01
CA GLU A 241 -17.80 5.34 -11.80
C GLU A 241 -18.49 4.23 -11.00
N THR A 242 -19.66 3.79 -11.46
CA THR A 242 -20.42 2.71 -10.82
C THR A 242 -19.71 1.36 -10.90
N LYS A 243 -18.97 1.10 -11.98
CA LYS A 243 -18.17 -0.12 -12.18
C LYS A 243 -17.00 -0.28 -11.18
N ALA A 244 -16.61 0.79 -10.47
CA ALA A 244 -15.59 0.71 -9.43
C ALA A 244 -16.15 0.25 -8.06
N ALA A 245 -17.47 0.27 -7.86
CA ALA A 245 -18.11 -0.04 -6.58
C ALA A 245 -18.08 -1.54 -6.25
N ARG A 246 -17.59 -1.86 -5.05
CA ARG A 246 -17.56 -3.19 -4.44
C ARG A 246 -18.04 -3.06 -2.99
N ASP A 247 -19.34 -3.15 -2.78
CA ASP A 247 -19.94 -3.02 -1.44
C ASP A 247 -19.87 -4.34 -0.66
N PHE A 248 -19.72 -4.27 0.66
CA PHE A 248 -19.62 -5.45 1.53
C PHE A 248 -20.21 -5.18 2.93
N ASP A 249 -20.37 -6.23 3.73
CA ASP A 249 -20.89 -6.13 5.09
C ASP A 249 -20.01 -5.21 5.97
N GLY A 250 -20.58 -4.07 6.39
CA GLY A 250 -19.90 -3.04 7.18
C GLY A 250 -19.04 -2.05 6.39
N GLY A 251 -19.10 -1.99 5.05
CA GLY A 251 -18.30 -1.02 4.30
C GLY A 251 -18.47 -1.04 2.78
N SER A 252 -17.62 -0.27 2.11
CA SER A 252 -17.52 -0.27 0.64
C SER A 252 -16.07 -0.10 0.19
N LEU A 253 -15.78 -0.57 -1.02
CA LEU A 253 -14.52 -0.35 -1.71
C LEU A 253 -14.82 0.21 -3.11
N ARG A 254 -14.35 1.43 -3.38
CA ARG A 254 -14.23 1.97 -4.73
C ARG A 254 -12.84 1.63 -5.22
N LEU A 255 -12.70 0.77 -6.22
CA LEU A 255 -11.41 0.28 -6.72
C LEU A 255 -11.37 0.30 -8.26
N ALA A 256 -10.27 0.81 -8.81
CA ALA A 256 -9.94 0.74 -10.22
C ALA A 256 -8.80 -0.27 -10.44
N THR A 257 -9.11 -1.39 -11.09
CA THR A 257 -8.12 -2.29 -11.69
C THR A 257 -7.93 -1.97 -13.17
N ALA A 258 -6.99 -2.62 -13.85
CA ALA A 258 -6.82 -2.54 -15.30
C ALA A 258 -8.09 -2.93 -16.11
N LYS A 259 -9.09 -3.59 -15.48
CA LYS A 259 -10.41 -3.84 -16.09
C LYS A 259 -11.28 -2.58 -16.12
N GLU A 260 -11.19 -1.75 -15.08
CA GLU A 260 -11.96 -0.51 -14.96
C GLU A 260 -11.21 0.69 -15.59
N PHE A 261 -9.89 0.72 -15.44
CA PHE A 261 -8.97 1.78 -15.90
C PHE A 261 -7.79 1.17 -16.67
N PRO A 262 -7.94 0.85 -17.97
CA PRO A 262 -6.95 0.08 -18.74
C PRO A 262 -5.56 0.70 -18.89
N ALA A 263 -5.40 2.01 -18.68
CA ALA A 263 -4.09 2.65 -18.65
C ALA A 263 -3.23 2.18 -17.47
N SER A 264 -3.86 1.89 -16.32
CA SER A 264 -3.21 1.48 -15.06
C SER A 264 -2.80 0.01 -15.10
N THR A 265 -1.74 -0.26 -15.86
CA THR A 265 -1.29 -1.63 -16.19
C THR A 265 -0.46 -2.30 -15.10
N THR A 266 0.36 -1.53 -14.36
CA THR A 266 1.22 -2.06 -13.29
C THR A 266 0.67 -1.80 -11.88
N MET A 267 -0.38 -1.00 -11.75
CA MET A 267 -0.95 -0.63 -10.46
C MET A 267 -2.48 -0.68 -10.49
N SER A 268 -3.09 -0.94 -9.34
CA SER A 268 -4.53 -0.79 -9.12
C SER A 268 -4.76 -0.15 -7.76
N GLY A 269 -5.90 0.50 -7.55
CA GLY A 269 -6.14 1.20 -6.29
C GLY A 269 -7.47 1.92 -6.19
N GLY A 270 -7.71 2.50 -5.03
CA GLY A 270 -8.86 3.35 -4.76
C GLY A 270 -9.09 3.59 -3.28
N ILE A 271 -10.35 3.67 -2.85
CA ILE A 271 -10.75 4.09 -1.50
C ILE A 271 -11.65 3.03 -0.87
N MET A 272 -11.27 2.54 0.31
CA MET A 272 -12.10 1.74 1.19
C MET A 272 -12.72 2.61 2.29
N THR A 273 -13.99 2.39 2.58
CA THR A 273 -14.69 2.95 3.74
C THR A 273 -15.19 1.82 4.63
N LEU A 274 -14.86 1.86 5.92
CA LEU A 274 -15.33 0.93 6.95
C LEU A 274 -16.15 1.68 8.00
N GLU A 275 -17.39 1.25 8.23
CA GLU A 275 -18.25 1.80 9.28
C GLU A 275 -17.70 1.52 10.70
N PRO A 276 -18.11 2.27 11.73
CA PRO A 276 -17.68 2.04 13.11
C PRO A 276 -17.83 0.58 13.56
N GLY A 277 -16.74 -0.01 14.04
CA GLY A 277 -16.67 -1.42 14.45
C GLY A 277 -16.59 -2.46 13.33
N ALA A 278 -16.71 -2.07 12.05
CA ALA A 278 -16.58 -2.97 10.91
C ALA A 278 -15.13 -3.40 10.63
N MET A 279 -14.96 -4.43 9.78
CA MET A 279 -13.64 -4.91 9.37
C MET A 279 -13.58 -5.36 7.91
N ARG A 280 -12.47 -5.04 7.23
CA ARG A 280 -12.00 -5.87 6.10
C ARG A 280 -11.49 -7.19 6.71
N LYS A 281 -11.96 -8.31 6.18
CA LYS A 281 -11.78 -9.64 6.76
C LYS A 281 -10.31 -10.09 6.70
N LEU A 282 -10.00 -11.19 7.39
CA LEU A 282 -8.69 -11.82 7.30
C LEU A 282 -8.46 -12.36 5.90
N HIS A 283 -7.46 -11.84 5.19
CA HIS A 283 -7.15 -12.18 3.80
C HIS A 283 -5.64 -12.03 3.51
N TRP A 284 -5.22 -12.38 2.30
CA TRP A 284 -3.91 -12.03 1.74
C TRP A 284 -4.02 -11.80 0.24
N ASN A 285 -3.18 -10.92 -0.31
CA ASN A 285 -3.03 -10.75 -1.75
C ASN A 285 -2.11 -11.84 -2.30
N VAL A 286 -2.49 -12.41 -3.45
CA VAL A 286 -1.70 -13.48 -4.08
C VAL A 286 -0.68 -12.96 -5.09
N ASN A 287 -0.87 -11.74 -5.61
CA ASN A 287 -0.15 -11.21 -6.77
C ASN A 287 0.53 -9.84 -6.57
N ALA A 288 0.33 -9.18 -5.42
CA ALA A 288 0.80 -7.82 -5.18
C ALA A 288 1.15 -7.57 -3.70
N ASP A 289 2.07 -6.63 -3.48
CA ASP A 289 2.18 -5.89 -2.22
C ASP A 289 1.04 -4.85 -2.13
N GLU A 290 0.66 -4.47 -0.92
CA GLU A 290 -0.41 -3.50 -0.67
C GLU A 290 0.10 -2.32 0.17
N TRP A 291 -0.22 -1.11 -0.27
CA TRP A 291 0.18 0.15 0.34
C TRP A 291 -1.08 0.94 0.72
N HIS A 292 -1.15 1.43 1.96
CA HIS A 292 -2.28 2.23 2.48
C HIS A 292 -1.86 3.65 2.81
N TYR A 293 -2.79 4.58 2.64
CA TYR A 293 -2.81 5.86 3.34
C TYR A 293 -4.13 6.02 4.09
N TYR A 294 -4.05 6.29 5.39
CA TYR A 294 -5.23 6.50 6.23
C TYR A 294 -5.68 7.95 6.07
N LEU A 295 -6.86 8.14 5.46
CA LEU A 295 -7.42 9.46 5.16
C LEU A 295 -8.28 10.01 6.31
N ARG A 296 -9.09 9.15 6.93
CA ARG A 296 -10.05 9.53 7.99
C ARG A 296 -10.28 8.41 9.00
N GLY A 297 -10.73 8.73 10.21
CA GLY A 297 -11.05 7.74 11.23
C GLY A 297 -9.84 7.07 11.89
N LYS A 298 -10.10 5.98 12.64
CA LYS A 298 -9.07 5.24 13.39
C LYS A 298 -9.10 3.77 13.01
N GLY A 299 -8.01 3.30 12.41
CA GLY A 299 -7.84 1.91 12.00
C GLY A 299 -7.00 1.11 12.98
N GLN A 300 -7.20 -0.21 12.99
CA GLN A 300 -6.26 -1.17 13.56
C GLN A 300 -6.02 -2.28 12.55
N VAL A 301 -4.75 -2.56 12.25
CA VAL A 301 -4.34 -3.64 11.35
C VAL A 301 -3.63 -4.71 12.16
N ALA A 302 -4.03 -5.96 11.96
CA ALA A 302 -3.26 -7.14 12.35
C ALA A 302 -2.56 -7.69 11.11
N ILE A 303 -1.24 -7.86 11.15
CA ILE A 303 -0.42 -8.43 10.08
C ILE A 303 0.28 -9.72 10.56
N PHE A 304 0.36 -10.70 9.68
CA PHE A 304 1.01 -12.00 9.87
C PHE A 304 1.94 -12.31 8.71
N GLY A 305 3.21 -12.54 9.02
CA GLY A 305 4.22 -13.05 8.11
C GLY A 305 4.68 -14.46 8.50
N SER A 306 5.21 -15.18 7.52
CA SER A 306 5.76 -16.54 7.68
C SER A 306 6.75 -16.65 8.86
N GLY A 307 6.81 -17.82 9.48
CA GLY A 307 7.69 -18.07 10.64
C GLY A 307 7.15 -17.55 11.98
N GLY A 308 5.83 -17.38 12.11
CA GLY A 308 5.18 -16.96 13.36
C GLY A 308 5.33 -15.47 13.69
N ARG A 309 5.79 -14.66 12.72
CA ARG A 309 5.92 -13.21 12.91
C ARG A 309 4.55 -12.56 12.79
N GLY A 310 4.13 -11.81 13.80
CA GLY A 310 2.89 -11.03 13.73
C GLY A 310 3.01 -9.72 14.49
N LYS A 311 2.24 -8.73 14.09
CA LYS A 311 2.12 -7.44 14.78
C LYS A 311 0.70 -6.90 14.64
N VAL A 312 0.25 -6.17 15.65
CA VAL A 312 -0.95 -5.33 15.57
C VAL A 312 -0.50 -3.89 15.73
N ALA A 313 -1.00 -2.99 14.89
CA ALA A 313 -0.73 -1.56 14.99
C ALA A 313 -2.02 -0.76 14.74
N GLU A 314 -2.10 0.41 15.37
CA GLU A 314 -3.18 1.38 15.21
C GLU A 314 -2.74 2.52 14.30
N PHE A 315 -3.69 2.99 13.49
CA PHE A 315 -3.51 3.95 12.41
C PHE A 315 -4.49 5.11 12.58
N ARG A 316 -4.02 6.32 12.28
CA ARG A 316 -4.77 7.58 12.31
C ARG A 316 -4.56 8.32 10.97
N PRO A 317 -5.29 9.42 10.71
CA PRO A 317 -5.11 10.18 9.47
C PRO A 317 -3.65 10.59 9.25
N GLY A 318 -3.17 10.43 8.03
CA GLY A 318 -1.79 10.73 7.64
C GLY A 318 -0.75 9.65 7.96
N ASP A 319 -1.17 8.50 8.53
CA ASP A 319 -0.32 7.30 8.59
C ASP A 319 -0.40 6.49 7.30
N VAL A 320 0.70 5.79 7.00
CA VAL A 320 0.86 4.83 5.90
C VAL A 320 1.03 3.43 6.46
N ALA A 321 0.45 2.43 5.78
CA ALA A 321 0.78 1.01 6.00
C ALA A 321 1.40 0.40 4.74
N TYR A 322 2.22 -0.63 4.93
CA TYR A 322 2.68 -1.47 3.83
C TYR A 322 2.63 -2.95 4.22
N ILE A 323 2.02 -3.76 3.37
CA ILE A 323 1.71 -5.16 3.61
C ILE A 323 2.32 -5.96 2.45
N PRO A 324 3.42 -6.71 2.68
CA PRO A 324 4.06 -7.45 1.61
C PRO A 324 3.17 -8.56 1.03
N GLN A 325 3.37 -8.89 -0.24
CA GLN A 325 2.64 -9.95 -0.94
C GLN A 325 2.59 -11.26 -0.12
N GLY A 326 1.41 -11.87 -0.03
CA GLY A 326 1.19 -13.10 0.73
C GLY A 326 1.20 -12.97 2.25
N PHE A 327 1.37 -11.77 2.83
CA PHE A 327 1.20 -11.57 4.28
C PHE A 327 -0.30 -11.55 4.61
N GLY A 328 -0.70 -12.40 5.55
CA GLY A 328 -2.07 -12.48 6.02
C GLY A 328 -2.39 -11.28 6.90
N HIS A 329 -3.51 -10.60 6.67
CA HIS A 329 -3.85 -9.41 7.42
C HIS A 329 -5.36 -9.14 7.50
N ALA A 330 -5.75 -8.26 8.41
CA ALA A 330 -7.12 -7.72 8.52
C ALA A 330 -7.08 -6.27 9.00
N ILE A 331 -8.07 -5.48 8.61
CA ILE A 331 -8.21 -4.07 8.95
C ILE A 331 -9.55 -3.88 9.68
N ARG A 332 -9.54 -3.23 10.84
CA ARG A 332 -10.74 -2.95 11.64
C ARG A 332 -10.87 -1.45 11.91
N ASN A 333 -12.08 -0.91 11.80
CA ASN A 333 -12.39 0.40 12.35
C ASN A 333 -12.54 0.29 13.88
N ILE A 334 -11.70 1.03 14.61
CA ILE A 334 -11.71 1.11 16.08
C ILE A 334 -12.19 2.48 16.59
N GLY A 335 -12.64 3.35 15.68
CA GLY A 335 -13.25 4.64 15.98
C GLY A 335 -14.78 4.60 16.02
N ASP A 336 -15.33 5.79 16.27
CA ASP A 336 -16.75 6.13 16.31
C ASP A 336 -17.25 6.81 15.01
N GLU A 337 -16.33 7.15 14.10
CA GLU A 337 -16.62 7.64 12.74
C GLU A 337 -16.20 6.63 11.66
N PRO A 338 -16.75 6.72 10.44
CA PRO A 338 -16.25 6.00 9.28
C PRO A 338 -14.73 6.16 9.07
N LEU A 339 -14.07 5.03 8.86
CA LEU A 339 -12.65 4.91 8.56
C LEU A 339 -12.47 4.90 7.04
N GLU A 340 -11.72 5.87 6.51
CA GLU A 340 -11.43 5.98 5.07
C GLU A 340 -9.94 5.71 4.83
N ILE A 341 -9.65 4.81 3.89
CA ILE A 341 -8.31 4.35 3.57
C ILE A 341 -8.14 4.39 2.06
N VAL A 342 -7.12 5.11 1.57
CA VAL A 342 -6.67 4.99 0.18
C VAL A 342 -5.76 3.77 0.11
N GLN A 343 -6.03 2.85 -0.81
CA GLN A 343 -5.29 1.60 -0.96
C GLN A 343 -4.80 1.43 -2.38
N THR A 344 -3.55 1.00 -2.54
CA THR A 344 -2.91 0.79 -3.84
C THR A 344 -2.11 -0.50 -3.83
N TRP A 345 -2.13 -1.22 -4.95
CA TRP A 345 -1.41 -2.48 -5.17
C TRP A 345 -0.48 -2.33 -6.37
N ASN A 346 0.72 -2.89 -6.30
CA ASN A 346 1.71 -2.93 -7.40
C ASN A 346 1.39 -4.00 -8.46
N SER A 347 0.10 -4.16 -8.77
CA SER A 347 -0.42 -4.97 -9.86
C SER A 347 -1.65 -4.31 -10.45
N GLY A 348 -1.78 -4.31 -11.79
CA GLY A 348 -3.01 -3.90 -12.47
C GLY A 348 -4.20 -4.82 -12.19
N ALA A 349 -3.97 -6.01 -11.63
CA ALA A 349 -5.01 -6.96 -11.22
C ALA A 349 -5.11 -7.04 -9.69
N PHE A 350 -6.34 -6.97 -9.16
CA PHE A 350 -6.61 -7.19 -7.74
C PHE A 350 -6.98 -8.66 -7.50
N GLU A 351 -6.14 -9.39 -6.77
CA GLU A 351 -6.33 -10.82 -6.49
C GLU A 351 -6.00 -11.15 -5.02
N GLU A 352 -7.01 -11.64 -4.30
CA GLU A 352 -6.96 -11.94 -2.87
C GLU A 352 -7.63 -13.27 -2.53
N ILE A 353 -7.32 -13.81 -1.35
CA ILE A 353 -8.01 -14.97 -0.77
C ILE A 353 -8.45 -14.65 0.66
N ASP A 354 -9.75 -14.70 0.92
CA ASP A 354 -10.32 -14.62 2.28
C ASP A 354 -10.07 -15.92 3.07
N LEU A 355 -9.61 -15.78 4.31
CA LEU A 355 -9.31 -16.90 5.22
C LEU A 355 -10.54 -17.77 5.51
N ASP A 356 -11.72 -17.17 5.63
CA ASP A 356 -12.95 -17.92 5.92
C ASP A 356 -13.43 -18.71 4.68
N GLN A 357 -13.24 -18.18 3.48
CA GLN A 357 -13.45 -18.91 2.22
C GLN A 357 -12.48 -20.09 2.11
N PHE A 358 -11.19 -19.90 2.40
CA PHE A 358 -10.21 -20.98 2.39
C PHE A 358 -10.55 -22.09 3.40
N ALA A 359 -10.89 -21.73 4.64
CA ALA A 359 -11.30 -22.69 5.67
C ALA A 359 -12.60 -23.44 5.31
N ARG A 360 -13.54 -22.78 4.62
CA ARG A 360 -14.75 -23.42 4.07
C ARG A 360 -14.43 -24.41 2.96
N ALA A 361 -13.62 -24.01 1.98
CA ALA A 361 -13.26 -24.82 0.82
C ALA A 361 -12.41 -26.05 1.19
N ALA A 362 -11.55 -25.92 2.21
CA ALA A 362 -10.71 -27.02 2.68
C ALA A 362 -11.57 -28.21 3.21
N PRO A 363 -11.18 -29.47 2.89
CA PRO A 363 -11.77 -30.65 3.49
C PRO A 363 -11.78 -30.57 5.03
N ARG A 364 -12.94 -30.83 5.65
CA ARG A 364 -13.17 -30.67 7.09
C ARG A 364 -12.08 -31.34 7.96
N HIS A 365 -11.63 -32.52 7.57
CA HIS A 365 -10.61 -33.26 8.32
C HIS A 365 -9.23 -32.57 8.28
N LEU A 366 -8.85 -31.91 7.17
CA LEU A 366 -7.62 -31.13 7.10
C LEU A 366 -7.71 -29.90 8.03
N VAL A 367 -8.84 -29.20 8.05
CA VAL A 367 -9.05 -28.09 8.99
C VAL A 367 -8.95 -28.58 10.44
N ALA A 368 -9.65 -29.67 10.79
CA ALA A 368 -9.61 -30.24 12.13
C ALA A 368 -8.18 -30.69 12.55
N ASN A 369 -7.39 -31.26 11.64
CA ASN A 369 -6.01 -31.66 11.92
C ASN A 369 -5.09 -30.48 12.28
N ASN A 370 -5.31 -29.30 11.67
CA ASN A 370 -4.55 -28.07 12.00
C ASN A 370 -4.91 -27.50 13.39
N PHE A 371 -6.09 -27.82 13.92
CA PHE A 371 -6.62 -27.29 15.18
C PHE A 371 -6.87 -28.43 16.20
N SER A 372 -5.90 -29.34 16.34
CA SER A 372 -5.99 -30.46 17.28
C SER A 372 -6.30 -29.97 18.70
N GLY A 373 -7.28 -30.61 19.34
CA GLY A 373 -7.80 -30.22 20.67
C GLY A 373 -8.99 -29.24 20.65
N VAL A 374 -9.28 -28.58 19.51
CA VAL A 374 -10.49 -27.73 19.38
C VAL A 374 -11.74 -28.61 19.15
N PRO A 375 -12.86 -28.35 19.85
CA PRO A 375 -14.09 -29.13 19.66
C PRO A 375 -14.58 -29.11 18.21
N GLY A 376 -15.02 -30.26 17.70
CA GLY A 376 -15.49 -30.38 16.31
C GLY A 376 -16.63 -29.41 15.95
N ALA A 377 -17.54 -29.14 16.89
CA ALA A 377 -18.61 -28.15 16.72
C ALA A 377 -18.09 -26.71 16.51
N THR A 378 -16.94 -26.36 17.11
CA THR A 378 -16.26 -25.06 16.91
C THR A 378 -15.63 -24.98 15.52
N ILE A 379 -15.00 -26.06 15.06
CA ILE A 379 -14.48 -26.17 13.67
C ILE A 379 -15.63 -26.06 12.66
N ASP A 380 -16.77 -26.70 12.93
CA ASP A 380 -17.95 -26.64 12.08
C ASP A 380 -18.64 -25.27 12.13
N ALA A 381 -18.55 -24.51 13.23
CA ALA A 381 -19.03 -23.13 13.32
C ALA A 381 -18.15 -22.16 12.50
N MET A 382 -16.82 -22.28 12.62
CA MET A 382 -15.86 -21.47 11.86
C MET A 382 -16.01 -21.64 10.33
N ARG A 383 -16.50 -22.80 9.89
CA ARG A 383 -16.73 -23.14 8.47
C ARG A 383 -18.15 -22.84 7.98
N ARG A 384 -18.95 -22.05 8.69
CA ARG A 384 -20.24 -21.54 8.17
C ARG A 384 -20.03 -20.23 7.42
N PRO A 385 -20.91 -19.88 6.46
CA PRO A 385 -21.07 -18.48 6.06
C PRO A 385 -21.39 -17.62 7.28
N ARG A 386 -20.92 -16.37 7.31
CA ARG A 386 -21.53 -15.37 8.19
C ARG A 386 -22.92 -15.08 7.63
N SER A 387 -23.92 -15.03 8.52
CA SER A 387 -25.32 -14.71 8.21
C SER A 387 -25.50 -13.21 7.99
#